data_AF-A0A7J9NA02-F1
#
_entry.id   AF-A0A7J9NA02-F1
#
_cell.length_a   1.000
_cell.length_b   1.000
_cell.length_c   1.000
_cell.angle_alpha   90.00
_cell.angle_beta   90.00
_cell.angle_gamma   90.00
#
_symmetry.space_group_name_H-M   'P 1'
#
loop_
_entity.id
_entity.type
_entity.pdbx_description
1 polymer ?
#
loop_
_entity_poly.entity_id
_entity_poly.type
_entity_poly.pdbx_seq_one_letter_code
_entity_poly.pdbx_strand_id
1 'polypeptide(L)'
;DLRQTEWTRSTLAHVDSKDYDVFLLLGDLSYADTHKKLWDSFVHKIEFFPWIRRHTFKAYNACWLMPYKESGSTSNLYYSFDIASSHIVVVVVHVSWYNTNSAHKGEGESMRKAMEELLYKARVDIAFVGHIHAYERLGEFGWTVRLPTVSVKTAVAVRLDTTRIYDKKPNPCGPVYITMGDGGNPEGLALKFEGPTSELSLYREPSFGHGRLRVVDESRAHWSWHRNNDSQSLVAHQVWLQSLPTIKPCWLTTVHKDGSYIKNDEL
;
A
#
# COMPACT_ATOMS: atom_id res chain seq x y z
N ASP A 1 10.35 -0.52 5.64
CA ASP A 1 11.48 -1.47 5.61
C ASP A 1 12.76 -0.84 5.05
N LEU A 2 13.03 0.43 5.37
CA LEU A 2 14.28 1.10 5.00
C LEU A 2 15.34 0.89 6.11
N ARG A 3 16.61 1.15 5.82
CA ARG A 3 17.65 1.27 6.86
C ARG A 3 18.85 2.17 6.47
N GLN A 4 20.07 1.67 6.68
CA GLN A 4 21.36 2.36 6.45
C GLN A 4 22.30 1.46 5.64
N THR A 5 21.77 0.79 4.63
CA THR A 5 22.56 0.02 3.68
C THR A 5 22.87 0.89 2.45
N GLU A 6 23.74 0.40 1.57
CA GLU A 6 23.94 1.00 0.25
C GLU A 6 22.67 0.93 -0.60
N TRP A 7 21.87 -0.13 -0.43
CA TRP A 7 20.56 -0.27 -1.07
C TRP A 7 19.59 0.80 -0.62
N THR A 8 19.48 1.06 0.69
CA THR A 8 18.65 2.17 1.18
C THR A 8 19.17 3.52 0.68
N ARG A 9 20.49 3.71 0.58
CA ARG A 9 21.06 4.93 0.00
C ARG A 9 20.66 5.08 -1.47
N SER A 10 20.71 4.00 -2.26
CA SER A 10 20.24 3.98 -3.65
C SER A 10 18.74 4.31 -3.75
N THR A 11 17.90 3.67 -2.92
CA THR A 11 16.46 3.94 -2.85
C THR A 11 16.20 5.43 -2.56
N LEU A 12 16.83 5.99 -1.53
CA LEU A 12 16.64 7.38 -1.15
C LEU A 12 17.21 8.37 -2.18
N ALA A 13 18.34 8.06 -2.81
CA ALA A 13 18.89 8.88 -3.89
C ALA A 13 17.96 8.95 -5.11
N HIS A 14 17.31 7.84 -5.44
CA HIS A 14 16.28 7.83 -6.49
C HIS A 14 15.06 8.65 -6.10
N VAL A 15 14.63 8.57 -4.83
CA VAL A 15 13.53 9.40 -4.32
C VAL A 15 13.88 10.89 -4.41
N ASP A 16 15.07 11.27 -3.93
CA ASP A 16 15.56 12.66 -3.92
C ASP A 16 15.75 13.24 -5.34
N SER A 17 15.99 12.38 -6.35
CA SER A 17 16.12 12.79 -7.75
C SER A 17 14.80 13.20 -8.44
N LYS A 18 13.67 13.16 -7.73
CA LYS A 18 12.34 13.42 -8.28
C LYS A 18 11.56 14.37 -7.37
N ASP A 19 10.65 15.12 -7.97
CA ASP A 19 9.71 15.98 -7.23
C ASP A 19 8.58 15.12 -6.63
N TYR A 20 8.76 14.73 -5.36
CA TYR A 20 7.73 14.12 -4.52
C TYR A 20 7.22 15.13 -3.50
N ASP A 21 5.90 15.27 -3.39
CA ASP A 21 5.29 16.18 -2.42
C ASP A 21 5.22 15.57 -1.01
N VAL A 22 5.03 14.26 -0.93
CA VAL A 22 4.89 13.51 0.34
C VAL A 22 5.65 12.19 0.25
N PHE A 23 6.38 11.87 1.30
CA PHE A 23 7.09 10.60 1.47
C PHE A 23 6.40 9.74 2.54
N LEU A 24 5.85 8.59 2.12
CA LEU A 24 5.23 7.62 3.03
C LEU A 24 6.21 6.49 3.32
N LEU A 25 6.46 6.25 4.61
CA LEU A 25 7.32 5.16 5.06
C LEU A 25 6.50 4.13 5.84
N LEU A 26 6.34 2.94 5.26
CA LEU A 26 5.35 1.93 5.65
C LEU A 26 5.79 1.04 6.82
N GLY A 27 6.33 1.65 7.88
CA GLY A 27 6.89 0.93 9.03
C GLY A 27 8.33 0.47 8.82
N ASP A 28 8.87 -0.20 9.83
CA ASP A 28 10.24 -0.70 9.87
C ASP A 28 11.28 0.31 9.38
N LEU A 29 11.52 1.27 10.27
CA LEU A 29 12.27 2.50 10.01
C LEU A 29 13.79 2.28 10.11
N SER A 30 14.28 1.92 11.29
CA SER A 30 15.72 1.93 11.59
C SER A 30 16.31 0.54 11.82
N TYR A 31 15.46 -0.48 12.06
CA TYR A 31 15.88 -1.81 12.54
C TYR A 31 16.96 -1.71 13.63
N ALA A 32 16.79 -0.70 14.49
CA ALA A 32 17.70 -0.44 15.57
C ALA A 32 17.30 -1.28 16.80
N ASP A 33 16.07 -1.78 16.87
CA ASP A 33 15.49 -2.47 18.02
C ASP A 33 15.85 -1.77 19.33
N THR A 34 16.86 -2.29 20.03
CA THR A 34 17.37 -1.81 21.32
C THR A 34 18.68 -1.00 21.22
N HIS A 35 19.29 -0.93 20.04
CA HIS A 35 20.56 -0.26 19.75
C HIS A 35 20.35 1.21 19.42
N LYS A 36 20.29 2.03 20.47
CA LYS A 36 20.11 3.49 20.39
C LYS A 36 21.00 4.18 19.34
N LYS A 37 22.27 3.76 19.18
CA LYS A 37 23.19 4.37 18.20
C LYS A 37 22.72 4.26 16.74
N LEU A 38 21.93 3.24 16.41
CA LEU A 38 21.37 3.04 15.07
C LEU A 38 20.12 3.91 14.84
N TRP A 39 19.35 4.17 15.89
CA TRP A 39 18.34 5.24 15.86
C TRP A 39 19.03 6.59 15.69
N ASP A 40 20.05 6.89 16.51
CA ASP A 40 20.78 8.14 16.47
C ASP A 40 21.41 8.37 15.08
N SER A 41 21.94 7.36 14.39
CA SER A 41 22.49 7.53 13.02
C SER A 41 21.43 7.58 11.90
N PHE A 42 20.26 7.00 12.11
CA PHE A 42 19.13 7.07 11.15
C PHE A 42 18.50 8.46 11.23
N VAL A 43 18.34 8.91 12.47
CA VAL A 43 17.84 10.22 12.85
C VAL A 43 18.92 11.29 12.66
N HIS A 44 20.24 11.04 12.71
CA HIS A 44 21.26 12.06 12.35
C HIS A 44 21.26 12.43 10.87
N LYS A 45 20.68 11.58 10.02
CA LYS A 45 20.38 11.97 8.64
C LYS A 45 19.14 12.88 8.54
N ILE A 46 18.36 13.04 9.62
CA ILE A 46 17.06 13.76 9.74
C ILE A 46 16.89 14.44 11.15
N GLU A 47 17.95 15.00 11.75
CA GLU A 47 18.03 15.73 13.06
C GLU A 47 17.70 15.04 14.43
N PHE A 48 18.46 15.42 15.49
CA PHE A 48 18.92 14.66 16.69
C PHE A 48 18.11 14.79 18.02
N PHE A 49 17.99 13.71 18.86
CA PHE A 49 17.62 13.79 20.30
C PHE A 49 18.16 12.62 21.20
N PRO A 50 18.62 12.86 22.45
CA PRO A 50 19.01 11.81 23.41
C PRO A 50 17.86 11.46 24.41
N TRP A 51 17.92 10.32 25.12
CA TRP A 51 17.13 9.96 26.35
C TRP A 51 15.97 8.93 26.28
N ILE A 52 16.02 7.92 25.39
CA ILE A 52 14.91 6.95 25.26
C ILE A 52 15.21 5.62 26.00
N ARG A 53 14.49 5.37 27.11
CA ARG A 53 14.45 4.10 27.88
C ARG A 53 13.48 3.06 27.27
N ARG A 54 13.69 1.77 27.58
CA ARG A 54 12.96 0.59 27.06
C ARG A 54 11.45 0.62 27.31
N HIS A 55 10.69 1.10 26.34
CA HIS A 55 9.28 0.77 26.11
C HIS A 55 9.12 0.60 24.59
N THR A 56 8.27 -0.34 24.16
CA THR A 56 7.92 -0.49 22.73
C THR A 56 7.45 0.87 22.19
N PHE A 57 7.94 1.25 21.00
CA PHE A 57 7.63 2.52 20.33
C PHE A 57 8.07 3.83 21.02
N LYS A 58 8.78 3.82 22.16
CA LYS A 58 9.25 5.08 22.77
C LYS A 58 10.19 5.87 21.85
N ALA A 59 11.05 5.15 21.13
CA ALA A 59 11.95 5.74 20.14
C ALA A 59 11.17 6.43 19.02
N TYR A 60 10.23 5.70 18.44
CA TYR A 60 9.36 6.19 17.40
C TYR A 60 8.59 7.45 17.84
N ASN A 61 7.89 7.36 18.98
CA ASN A 61 7.05 8.45 19.47
C ASN A 61 7.81 9.72 19.88
N ALA A 62 9.12 9.62 20.17
CA ALA A 62 9.94 10.78 20.48
C ALA A 62 10.54 11.44 19.23
N CYS A 63 10.85 10.64 18.20
CA CYS A 63 11.52 11.11 16.99
C CYS A 63 10.53 11.52 15.88
N TRP A 64 9.34 10.93 15.83
CA TRP A 64 8.32 11.24 14.83
C TRP A 64 6.99 11.55 15.50
N LEU A 65 6.61 12.83 15.44
CA LEU A 65 5.30 13.31 15.82
C LEU A 65 4.38 13.23 14.61
N MET A 66 3.42 12.32 14.64
CA MET A 66 2.38 12.17 13.62
C MET A 66 1.16 13.03 13.98
N PRO A 67 0.32 13.43 13.01
CA PRO A 67 -0.85 14.30 13.25
C PRO A 67 -2.04 13.54 13.88
N TYR A 68 -1.78 12.71 14.88
CA TYR A 68 -2.79 11.82 15.45
C TYR A 68 -3.86 12.58 16.26
N LYS A 69 -3.52 13.73 16.85
CA LYS A 69 -4.51 14.52 17.60
C LYS A 69 -5.46 15.24 16.65
N GLU A 70 -4.89 15.80 15.59
CA GLU A 70 -5.59 16.49 14.51
C GLU A 70 -6.54 15.52 13.79
N SER A 71 -6.14 14.26 13.66
CA SER A 71 -6.98 13.20 13.11
C SER A 71 -8.02 12.63 14.09
N GLY A 72 -8.11 13.15 15.33
CA GLY A 72 -8.98 12.63 16.38
C GLY A 72 -8.57 11.26 16.94
N SER A 73 -7.39 10.76 16.60
CA SER A 73 -6.83 9.52 17.15
C SER A 73 -6.33 9.72 18.58
N THR A 74 -6.30 8.63 19.35
CA THR A 74 -5.74 8.62 20.71
C THR A 74 -4.27 8.21 20.76
N SER A 75 -3.67 7.84 19.62
CA SER A 75 -2.31 7.28 19.57
C SER A 75 -1.52 7.75 18.36
N ASN A 76 -0.23 8.03 18.57
CA ASN A 76 0.73 8.36 17.52
C ASN A 76 0.96 7.21 16.50
N LEU A 77 0.48 6.00 16.81
CA LEU A 77 0.68 4.81 15.98
C LEU A 77 -0.37 4.62 14.87
N TYR A 78 -1.49 5.36 14.93
CA TYR A 78 -2.52 5.34 13.91
C TYR A 78 -3.15 6.72 13.81
N TYR A 79 -3.26 7.24 12.59
CA TYR A 79 -3.73 8.60 12.32
C TYR A 79 -4.19 8.66 10.86
N SER A 80 -4.93 9.71 10.54
CA SER A 80 -5.28 10.08 9.16
C SER A 80 -4.87 11.52 8.92
N PHE A 81 -4.71 11.86 7.65
CA PHE A 81 -4.46 13.22 7.20
C PHE A 81 -4.85 13.32 5.73
N ASP A 82 -5.25 14.51 5.32
CA ASP A 82 -5.64 14.78 3.94
C ASP A 82 -4.49 15.46 3.20
N ILE A 83 -4.22 15.01 1.98
CA ILE A 83 -3.26 15.63 1.07
C ILE A 83 -4.03 16.16 -0.13
N ALA A 84 -4.10 17.48 -0.26
CA ALA A 84 -4.91 18.16 -1.28
C ALA A 84 -6.38 17.70 -1.28
N SER A 85 -7.16 18.06 -2.31
CA SER A 85 -8.54 17.61 -2.49
C SER A 85 -8.62 16.20 -3.09
N SER A 86 -7.93 15.22 -2.49
CA SER A 86 -7.88 13.84 -3.00
C SER A 86 -9.13 13.06 -2.58
N HIS A 87 -9.91 12.58 -3.56
CA HIS A 87 -10.97 11.57 -3.35
C HIS A 87 -10.45 10.13 -3.47
N ILE A 88 -9.14 9.94 -3.27
CA ILE A 88 -8.49 8.62 -3.26
C ILE A 88 -8.16 8.26 -1.82
N VAL A 89 -8.82 7.22 -1.31
CA VAL A 89 -8.65 6.78 0.07
C VAL A 89 -7.52 5.74 0.12
N VAL A 90 -6.44 6.11 0.80
CA VAL A 90 -5.25 5.27 0.96
C VAL A 90 -5.18 4.74 2.39
N VAL A 91 -4.96 3.44 2.55
CA VAL A 91 -4.61 2.84 3.83
C VAL A 91 -3.17 2.38 3.81
N VAL A 92 -2.47 2.63 4.91
CA VAL A 92 -1.12 2.13 5.16
C VAL A 92 -1.17 1.19 6.34
N VAL A 93 -0.74 -0.06 6.14
CA VAL A 93 -0.55 -1.04 7.21
C VAL A 93 0.83 -1.65 7.06
N HIS A 94 1.49 -2.00 8.16
CA HIS A 94 2.83 -2.57 8.05
C HIS A 94 2.77 -4.05 7.64
N VAL A 95 2.00 -4.87 8.37
CA VAL A 95 1.90 -6.32 8.15
C VAL A 95 0.93 -6.66 7.03
N SER A 96 1.36 -7.52 6.13
CA SER A 96 0.55 -7.93 4.98
C SER A 96 -0.61 -8.86 5.32
N TRP A 97 -1.80 -8.49 4.84
CA TRP A 97 -3.02 -9.32 4.92
C TRP A 97 -3.06 -10.37 3.80
N TYR A 98 -2.43 -10.05 2.67
CA TYR A 98 -2.42 -10.87 1.48
C TYR A 98 -1.00 -10.90 0.93
N ASN A 99 -0.40 -12.08 0.86
CA ASN A 99 0.91 -12.24 0.25
C ASN A 99 1.09 -13.67 -0.27
N THR A 100 1.83 -13.81 -1.38
CA THR A 100 2.23 -15.12 -1.91
C THR A 100 3.67 -15.48 -1.60
N ASN A 101 4.40 -14.60 -0.90
CA ASN A 101 5.72 -14.93 -0.37
C ASN A 101 5.60 -16.00 0.74
N SER A 102 6.64 -16.82 0.91
CA SER A 102 6.70 -17.78 2.02
C SER A 102 7.05 -17.13 3.36
N ALA A 103 7.64 -15.93 3.35
CA ALA A 103 7.86 -15.13 4.55
C ALA A 103 6.54 -14.56 5.09
N HIS A 104 6.40 -14.53 6.42
CA HIS A 104 5.30 -13.86 7.13
C HIS A 104 3.88 -14.32 6.76
N LYS A 105 3.74 -15.60 6.43
CA LYS A 105 2.46 -16.20 6.06
C LYS A 105 1.44 -16.15 7.18
N GLY A 106 0.30 -15.54 6.89
CA GLY A 106 -0.86 -15.51 7.80
C GLY A 106 -0.72 -14.57 8.99
N GLU A 107 0.39 -13.86 9.15
CA GLU A 107 0.62 -12.95 10.29
C GLU A 107 -0.43 -11.83 10.35
N GLY A 108 -0.87 -11.30 9.20
CA GLY A 108 -1.90 -10.28 9.11
C GLY A 108 -3.35 -10.76 9.23
N GLU A 109 -3.61 -12.07 9.32
CA GLU A 109 -4.98 -12.63 9.17
C GLU A 109 -5.94 -12.17 10.28
N SER A 110 -5.45 -12.03 11.51
CA SER A 110 -6.26 -11.54 12.63
C SER A 110 -6.72 -10.09 12.39
N MET A 111 -5.83 -9.24 11.89
CA MET A 111 -6.14 -7.84 11.58
C MET A 111 -7.06 -7.72 10.37
N ARG A 112 -6.82 -8.52 9.31
CA ARG A 112 -7.72 -8.61 8.15
C ARG A 112 -9.14 -8.94 8.57
N LYS A 113 -9.35 -9.99 9.38
CA LYS A 113 -10.69 -10.38 9.86
C LYS A 113 -11.37 -9.28 10.69
N ALA A 114 -10.59 -8.48 11.42
CA ALA A 114 -11.13 -7.41 12.25
C ALA A 114 -11.45 -6.12 11.48
N MET A 115 -10.70 -5.81 10.42
CA MET A 115 -10.72 -4.49 9.80
C MET A 115 -11.10 -4.48 8.31
N GLU A 116 -10.96 -5.59 7.59
CA GLU A 116 -11.15 -5.59 6.13
C GLU A 116 -12.58 -5.19 5.73
N GLU A 117 -13.60 -5.65 6.45
CA GLU A 117 -14.98 -5.25 6.19
C GLU A 117 -15.19 -3.74 6.37
N LEU A 118 -14.54 -3.14 7.38
CA LEU A 118 -14.59 -1.70 7.60
C LEU A 118 -13.92 -0.94 6.45
N LEU A 119 -12.73 -1.36 6.03
CA LEU A 119 -12.00 -0.73 4.91
C LEU A 119 -12.76 -0.88 3.58
N TYR A 120 -13.40 -2.03 3.38
CA TYR A 120 -14.25 -2.28 2.21
C TYR A 120 -15.47 -1.35 2.20
N LYS A 121 -16.19 -1.22 3.32
CA LYS A 121 -17.34 -0.31 3.46
C LYS A 121 -16.95 1.15 3.31
N ALA A 122 -15.76 1.53 3.80
CA ALA A 122 -15.18 2.86 3.65
C ALA A 122 -14.67 3.14 2.22
N ARG A 123 -14.75 2.16 1.30
CA ARG A 123 -14.33 2.29 -0.10
C ARG A 123 -12.86 2.69 -0.23
N VAL A 124 -11.99 2.04 0.55
CA VAL A 124 -10.54 2.22 0.42
C VAL A 124 -10.09 1.83 -0.99
N ASP A 125 -9.44 2.76 -1.68
CA ASP A 125 -8.99 2.56 -3.05
C ASP A 125 -7.77 1.65 -3.13
N ILE A 126 -6.80 1.91 -2.25
CA ILE A 126 -5.50 1.25 -2.26
C ILE A 126 -4.96 1.08 -0.83
N ALA A 127 -4.39 -0.08 -0.58
CA ALA A 127 -3.69 -0.43 0.64
C ALA A 127 -2.20 -0.65 0.33
N PHE A 128 -1.33 0.16 0.95
CA PHE A 128 0.11 -0.01 0.90
C PHE A 128 0.60 -0.77 2.13
N VAL A 129 1.50 -1.71 1.88
CA VAL A 129 1.98 -2.67 2.86
C VAL A 129 3.50 -2.78 2.82
N GLY A 130 4.16 -2.88 3.97
CA GLY A 130 5.59 -3.16 4.09
C GLY A 130 5.88 -4.62 4.45
N HIS A 131 6.81 -4.82 5.39
CA HIS A 131 7.11 -6.06 6.14
C HIS A 131 7.75 -7.19 5.32
N ILE A 132 7.20 -7.50 4.16
CA ILE A 132 7.76 -8.53 3.27
C ILE A 132 8.77 -7.86 2.35
N HIS A 133 10.03 -8.31 2.42
CA HIS A 133 11.15 -7.72 1.66
C HIS A 133 11.15 -8.12 0.18
N ALA A 134 10.04 -7.87 -0.50
CA ALA A 134 9.84 -8.03 -1.92
C ALA A 134 8.70 -7.13 -2.38
N TYR A 135 8.63 -6.88 -3.68
CA TYR A 135 7.49 -6.23 -4.30
C TYR A 135 6.42 -7.27 -4.68
N GLU A 136 5.16 -7.00 -4.34
CA GLU A 136 4.02 -7.79 -4.82
C GLU A 136 2.79 -6.89 -5.02
N ARG A 137 2.20 -6.94 -6.23
CA ARG A 137 0.86 -6.42 -6.48
C ARG A 137 -0.12 -7.55 -6.65
N LEU A 138 -1.19 -7.47 -5.87
CA LEU A 138 -2.27 -8.44 -5.91
C LEU A 138 -3.43 -7.99 -6.80
N GLY A 139 -4.14 -8.96 -7.36
CA GLY A 139 -5.28 -8.84 -8.24
C GLY A 139 -5.48 -10.11 -9.08
N GLU A 140 -6.64 -10.26 -9.72
CA GLU A 140 -6.93 -11.28 -10.75
C GLU A 140 -6.62 -10.76 -12.16
N PHE A 141 -6.38 -11.66 -13.11
CA PHE A 141 -6.25 -11.33 -14.52
C PHE A 141 -7.62 -11.20 -15.19
N GLY A 142 -8.28 -10.03 -15.07
CA GLY A 142 -9.64 -9.82 -15.59
C GLY A 142 -9.70 -9.22 -17.00
N TRP A 143 -10.24 -9.96 -17.96
CA TRP A 143 -10.79 -9.38 -19.20
C TRP A 143 -12.24 -8.98 -18.95
N THR A 144 -12.63 -7.73 -19.25
CA THR A 144 -14.05 -7.38 -19.36
C THR A 144 -14.43 -7.26 -20.84
N VAL A 145 -15.30 -8.14 -21.31
CA VAL A 145 -15.91 -8.01 -22.63
C VAL A 145 -17.04 -6.98 -22.53
N ARG A 146 -16.86 -5.80 -23.12
CA ARG A 146 -17.98 -4.87 -23.33
C ARG A 146 -18.65 -5.21 -24.66
N LEU A 147 -19.93 -5.57 -24.61
CA LEU A 147 -20.76 -5.64 -25.81
C LEU A 147 -21.18 -4.21 -26.18
N PRO A 148 -20.88 -3.72 -27.40
CA PRO A 148 -21.34 -2.40 -27.82
C PRO A 148 -22.87 -2.38 -27.90
N THR A 149 -23.45 -1.25 -27.47
CA THR A 149 -24.90 -0.98 -27.51
C THR A 149 -25.43 -0.73 -28.93
N VAL A 150 -24.54 -0.72 -29.93
CA VAL A 150 -24.84 -0.51 -31.34
C VAL A 150 -24.40 -1.77 -32.09
N SER A 151 -25.18 -2.16 -33.10
CA SER A 151 -25.24 -3.40 -33.90
C SER A 151 -23.94 -3.93 -34.54
N VAL A 152 -22.79 -3.74 -33.92
CA VAL A 152 -21.48 -4.23 -34.33
C VAL A 152 -21.15 -5.44 -33.47
N LYS A 153 -21.13 -6.64 -34.06
CA LYS A 153 -20.81 -7.91 -33.40
C LYS A 153 -19.31 -8.07 -33.07
N THR A 154 -18.64 -6.99 -32.67
CA THR A 154 -17.24 -7.02 -32.27
C THR A 154 -17.17 -6.80 -30.77
N ALA A 155 -17.00 -7.89 -30.02
CA ALA A 155 -16.64 -7.84 -28.62
C ALA A 155 -15.27 -7.15 -28.50
N VAL A 156 -15.22 -5.99 -27.84
CA VAL A 156 -13.95 -5.35 -27.48
C VAL A 156 -13.59 -5.86 -26.08
N ALA A 157 -12.55 -6.67 -26.01
CA ALA A 157 -11.94 -7.04 -24.75
C ALA A 157 -11.23 -5.81 -24.18
N VAL A 158 -11.79 -5.22 -23.12
CA VAL A 158 -11.14 -4.13 -22.39
C VAL A 158 -10.37 -4.76 -21.24
N ARG A 159 -9.06 -4.53 -21.22
CA ARG A 159 -8.20 -4.88 -20.09
C ARG A 159 -8.58 -3.94 -18.94
N LEU A 160 -9.26 -4.45 -17.91
CA LEU A 160 -9.26 -3.77 -16.62
C LEU A 160 -7.93 -4.15 -15.96
N ASP A 161 -7.00 -3.21 -15.92
CA ASP A 161 -5.66 -3.40 -15.36
C ASP A 161 -5.64 -3.36 -13.83
N THR A 162 -6.73 -2.88 -13.24
CA THR A 162 -6.91 -2.77 -11.80
C THR A 162 -7.84 -3.85 -11.28
N THR A 163 -7.24 -4.89 -10.73
CA THR A 163 -8.00 -5.88 -9.97
C THR A 163 -7.82 -5.66 -8.49
N ARG A 164 -8.94 -5.80 -7.81
CA ARG A 164 -9.20 -5.46 -6.42
C ARG A 164 -9.59 -6.72 -5.67
N ILE A 165 -9.36 -6.75 -4.36
CA ILE A 165 -9.52 -7.95 -3.54
C ILE A 165 -10.40 -7.64 -2.34
N TYR A 166 -11.30 -8.57 -2.03
CA TYR A 166 -12.04 -8.58 -0.77
C TYR A 166 -12.33 -10.03 -0.38
N ASP A 167 -12.17 -10.35 0.91
CA ASP A 167 -12.42 -11.68 1.45
C ASP A 167 -11.73 -12.81 0.66
N LYS A 168 -10.43 -12.63 0.39
CA LYS A 168 -9.59 -13.60 -0.34
C LYS A 168 -10.09 -13.93 -1.75
N LYS A 169 -10.90 -13.04 -2.35
CA LYS A 169 -11.46 -13.22 -3.69
C LYS A 169 -11.31 -11.95 -4.52
N PRO A 170 -11.27 -12.08 -5.85
CA PRO A 170 -11.40 -10.94 -6.73
C PRO A 170 -12.74 -10.22 -6.47
N ASN A 171 -12.68 -8.91 -6.29
CA ASN A 171 -13.87 -8.10 -6.04
C ASN A 171 -13.65 -6.70 -6.63
N PRO A 172 -14.49 -6.25 -7.58
CA PRO A 172 -14.30 -4.97 -8.28
C PRO A 172 -14.44 -3.72 -7.37
N CYS A 173 -14.95 -3.88 -6.16
CA CYS A 173 -15.16 -2.82 -5.18
C CYS A 173 -14.22 -2.93 -3.97
N GLY A 174 -13.31 -3.91 -3.95
CA GLY A 174 -12.30 -4.03 -2.90
C GLY A 174 -11.13 -3.05 -3.08
N PRO A 175 -10.22 -2.98 -2.11
CA PRO A 175 -8.96 -2.26 -2.28
C PRO A 175 -8.01 -2.98 -3.25
N VAL A 176 -7.11 -2.21 -3.85
CA VAL A 176 -5.88 -2.75 -4.45
C VAL A 176 -4.85 -2.93 -3.35
N TYR A 177 -4.22 -4.11 -3.25
CA TYR A 177 -3.16 -4.36 -2.26
C TYR A 177 -1.79 -4.36 -2.93
N ILE A 178 -0.88 -3.55 -2.41
CA ILE A 178 0.50 -3.44 -2.88
C ILE A 178 1.46 -3.62 -1.70
N THR A 179 2.26 -4.67 -1.77
CA THR A 179 3.36 -4.96 -0.85
C THR A 179 4.66 -4.36 -1.40
N MET A 180 5.34 -3.57 -0.55
CA MET A 180 6.59 -2.87 -0.81
C MET A 180 7.44 -2.80 0.47
N GLY A 181 7.83 -3.95 1.01
CA GLY A 181 8.84 -4.00 2.08
C GLY A 181 10.27 -4.06 1.54
N ASP A 182 10.47 -3.75 0.27
CA ASP A 182 11.71 -3.90 -0.49
C ASP A 182 12.62 -2.68 -0.42
N GLY A 183 12.64 -1.98 0.71
CA GLY A 183 13.40 -0.73 0.89
C GLY A 183 14.93 -0.90 1.00
N GLY A 184 15.42 -2.13 1.16
CA GLY A 184 16.86 -2.41 1.21
C GLY A 184 17.43 -2.57 2.61
N ASN A 185 16.65 -2.97 3.61
CA ASN A 185 17.20 -3.26 4.93
C ASN A 185 18.21 -4.46 4.90
N PRO A 186 19.04 -4.64 5.95
CA PRO A 186 20.11 -5.64 5.98
C PRO A 186 19.66 -7.10 6.05
N GLU A 187 18.39 -7.38 6.37
CA GLU A 187 17.87 -8.75 6.39
C GLU A 187 17.81 -9.35 4.97
N GLY A 188 17.80 -8.49 3.96
CA GLY A 188 17.84 -8.89 2.55
C GLY A 188 16.46 -9.19 1.99
N LEU A 189 16.42 -9.68 0.75
CA LEU A 189 15.19 -9.92 0.00
C LEU A 189 14.49 -11.23 0.40
N ALA A 190 13.17 -11.20 0.44
CA ALA A 190 12.32 -12.37 0.58
C ALA A 190 12.20 -13.10 -0.77
N LEU A 191 13.15 -13.98 -1.09
CA LEU A 191 13.30 -14.57 -2.44
C LEU A 191 12.25 -15.61 -2.83
N LYS A 192 11.60 -16.25 -1.85
CA LYS A 192 10.79 -17.46 -2.09
C LYS A 192 9.30 -17.15 -2.12
N PHE A 193 8.72 -17.24 -3.29
CA PHE A 193 7.27 -17.20 -3.51
C PHE A 193 6.67 -18.60 -3.64
N GLU A 194 5.43 -18.75 -3.21
CA GLU A 194 4.69 -20.01 -3.35
C GLU A 194 4.34 -20.32 -4.80
N GLY A 195 4.41 -21.61 -5.12
CA GLY A 195 4.00 -22.20 -6.38
C GLY A 195 2.83 -23.17 -6.20
N PRO A 196 1.90 -23.27 -7.15
CA PRO A 196 1.76 -22.40 -8.34
C PRO A 196 1.38 -20.96 -7.96
N THR A 197 1.62 -20.00 -8.84
CA THR A 197 1.25 -18.59 -8.62
C THR A 197 -0.25 -18.49 -8.33
N SER A 198 -0.61 -17.84 -7.23
CA SER A 198 -2.03 -17.56 -6.94
C SER A 198 -2.60 -16.67 -8.03
N GLU A 199 -3.84 -16.94 -8.45
CA GLU A 199 -4.57 -16.07 -9.37
C GLU A 199 -4.73 -14.64 -8.85
N LEU A 200 -4.59 -14.45 -7.53
CA LEU A 200 -4.61 -13.14 -6.87
C LEU A 200 -3.27 -12.40 -6.90
N SER A 201 -2.19 -12.97 -7.45
CA SER A 201 -0.87 -12.30 -7.51
C SER A 201 -0.52 -11.98 -8.95
N LEU A 202 -0.67 -10.71 -9.35
CA LEU A 202 -0.41 -10.25 -10.72
C LEU A 202 1.05 -10.02 -11.03
N TYR A 203 1.77 -9.43 -10.07
CA TYR A 203 3.18 -9.12 -10.22
C TYR A 203 3.87 -9.33 -8.90
N ARG A 204 5.00 -10.05 -8.92
CA ARG A 204 5.81 -10.31 -7.75
C ARG A 204 7.28 -10.35 -8.15
N GLU A 205 8.10 -9.60 -7.45
CA GLU A 205 9.53 -9.52 -7.75
C GLU A 205 10.33 -9.30 -6.45
N PRO A 206 11.29 -10.17 -6.14
CA PRO A 206 12.21 -9.94 -5.03
C PRO A 206 13.34 -9.04 -5.54
N SER A 207 13.12 -7.73 -5.53
CA SER A 207 14.14 -6.73 -5.85
C SER A 207 13.90 -5.49 -5.02
N PHE A 208 14.96 -4.75 -4.71
CA PHE A 208 14.82 -3.49 -3.98
C PHE A 208 14.25 -2.39 -4.87
N GLY A 209 13.48 -1.48 -4.28
CA GLY A 209 12.83 -0.44 -5.03
C GLY A 209 12.09 0.57 -4.17
N HIS A 210 11.31 1.41 -4.85
CA HIS A 210 10.35 2.33 -4.24
C HIS A 210 9.15 2.51 -5.15
N GLY A 211 8.06 3.03 -4.60
CA GLY A 211 6.86 3.30 -5.34
C GLY A 211 6.55 4.79 -5.47
N ARG A 212 5.77 5.12 -6.49
CA ARG A 212 5.21 6.45 -6.73
C ARG A 212 3.73 6.33 -7.02
N LEU A 213 2.92 6.93 -6.16
CA LEU A 213 1.52 7.21 -6.43
C LEU A 213 1.38 8.67 -6.91
N ARG A 214 0.86 8.85 -8.11
CA ARG A 214 0.53 10.18 -8.66
C ARG A 214 -0.99 10.31 -8.76
N VAL A 215 -1.58 11.13 -7.91
CA VAL A 215 -2.98 11.55 -8.06
C VAL A 215 -3.05 12.54 -9.22
N VAL A 216 -3.86 12.23 -10.22
CA VAL A 216 -3.94 13.01 -11.47
C VAL A 216 -5.13 13.96 -11.43
N ASP A 217 -6.26 13.47 -10.90
CA ASP A 217 -7.46 14.24 -10.63
C ASP A 217 -8.27 13.55 -9.51
N GLU A 218 -9.47 14.06 -9.22
CA GLU A 218 -10.40 13.53 -8.22
C GLU A 218 -10.69 12.03 -8.38
N SER A 219 -10.57 11.50 -9.59
CA SER A 219 -11.03 10.15 -9.91
C SER A 219 -9.93 9.19 -10.35
N ARG A 220 -8.74 9.70 -10.68
CA ARG A 220 -7.66 8.90 -11.28
C ARG A 220 -6.35 9.06 -10.53
N ALA A 221 -5.68 7.94 -10.31
CA ALA A 221 -4.27 7.92 -9.93
C ALA A 221 -3.47 6.95 -10.80
N HIS A 222 -2.17 7.19 -10.85
CA HIS A 222 -1.21 6.30 -11.48
C HIS A 222 -0.25 5.77 -10.42
N TRP A 223 -0.15 4.45 -10.33
CA TRP A 223 0.82 3.76 -9.51
C TRP A 223 1.99 3.29 -10.37
N SER A 224 3.21 3.50 -9.90
CA SER A 224 4.42 2.91 -10.49
C SER A 224 5.37 2.42 -9.41
N TRP A 225 5.91 1.22 -9.59
CA TRP A 225 7.02 0.69 -8.79
C TRP A 225 8.31 0.74 -9.60
N HIS A 226 9.34 1.27 -8.96
CA HIS A 226 10.64 1.58 -9.53
C HIS A 226 11.66 0.66 -8.87
N ARG A 227 12.16 -0.29 -9.66
CA ARG A 227 13.23 -1.17 -9.20
C ARG A 227 14.55 -0.41 -9.20
N ASN A 228 15.33 -0.58 -8.14
CA ASN A 228 16.69 -0.07 -8.08
C ASN A 228 17.62 -0.94 -8.94
N ASN A 229 18.43 -0.31 -9.76
CA ASN A 229 19.53 -0.93 -10.47
C ASN A 229 20.74 0.00 -10.38
N ASP A 230 21.47 -0.04 -9.26
CA ASP A 230 22.69 0.69 -8.82
C ASP A 230 22.91 2.14 -9.32
N SER A 231 22.81 2.39 -10.62
CA SER A 231 22.89 3.68 -11.31
C SER A 231 21.55 4.29 -11.77
N GLN A 232 20.45 3.52 -11.81
CA GLN A 232 19.15 3.98 -12.32
C GLN A 232 17.96 3.36 -11.57
N SER A 233 16.84 4.08 -11.51
CA SER A 233 15.53 3.55 -11.13
C SER A 233 14.69 3.29 -12.38
N LEU A 234 14.23 2.05 -12.56
CA LEU A 234 13.42 1.66 -13.73
C LEU A 234 11.99 1.37 -13.31
N VAL A 235 11.01 1.93 -14.01
CA VAL A 235 9.59 1.57 -13.84
C VAL A 235 9.42 0.12 -14.30
N ALA A 236 9.41 -0.81 -13.35
CA ALA A 236 9.29 -2.24 -13.62
C ALA A 236 7.83 -2.70 -13.60
N HIS A 237 6.97 -2.01 -12.85
CA HIS A 237 5.55 -2.31 -12.81
C HIS A 237 4.72 -1.03 -12.60
N GLN A 238 3.53 -0.95 -13.21
CA GLN A 238 2.63 0.20 -13.11
C GLN A 238 1.16 -0.19 -13.35
N VAL A 239 0.24 0.63 -12.82
CA VAL A 239 -1.21 0.45 -13.00
C VAL A 239 -1.96 1.79 -12.87
N TRP A 240 -3.03 1.97 -13.65
CA TRP A 240 -3.93 3.12 -13.52
C TRP A 240 -5.11 2.79 -12.62
N LEU A 241 -5.31 3.57 -11.57
CA LEU A 241 -6.36 3.42 -10.58
C LEU A 241 -7.51 4.37 -10.86
N GLN A 242 -8.73 3.85 -10.76
CA GLN A 242 -9.97 4.63 -10.77
C GLN A 242 -10.56 4.61 -9.35
N SER A 243 -10.88 5.79 -8.81
CA SER A 243 -11.49 5.99 -7.49
C SER A 243 -12.83 5.25 -7.39
N LEU A 244 -13.02 4.45 -6.34
CA LEU A 244 -14.21 3.63 -6.08
C LEU A 244 -15.52 4.45 -6.08
N PRO A 245 -15.59 5.66 -5.47
CA PRO A 245 -16.70 6.59 -5.64
C PRO A 245 -17.12 6.89 -7.08
N THR A 246 -16.26 6.69 -8.09
CA THR A 246 -16.69 6.91 -9.49
C THR A 246 -17.24 5.65 -10.17
N ILE A 247 -17.17 4.49 -9.49
CA ILE A 247 -17.60 3.18 -10.00
C ILE A 247 -19.03 2.89 -9.53
N LYS A 248 -20.02 3.20 -10.38
CA LYS A 248 -21.48 3.10 -10.06
C LYS A 248 -21.92 1.81 -9.33
N PRO A 249 -21.49 0.60 -9.74
CA PRO A 249 -21.87 -0.63 -9.03
C PRO A 249 -21.43 -0.70 -7.57
N CYS A 250 -20.34 -0.02 -7.20
CA CYS A 250 -19.81 -0.03 -5.84
C CYS A 250 -20.60 0.85 -4.87
N TRP A 251 -21.61 1.58 -5.37
CA TRP A 251 -22.55 2.35 -4.55
C TRP A 251 -23.80 1.56 -4.13
N LEU A 252 -24.11 0.45 -4.80
CA LEU A 252 -25.43 -0.19 -4.72
C LEU A 252 -25.55 -1.36 -3.73
N THR A 253 -24.58 -1.60 -2.87
CA THR A 253 -24.59 -2.78 -1.98
C THR A 253 -24.60 -2.42 -0.51
N THR A 254 -25.77 -2.01 -0.04
CA THR A 254 -26.32 -2.42 1.26
C THR A 254 -27.83 -2.58 1.10
N VAL A 255 -28.24 -3.73 0.55
CA VAL A 255 -29.63 -4.19 0.65
C VAL A 255 -29.74 -4.97 1.96
N HIS A 256 -30.46 -4.44 2.94
CA HIS A 256 -30.86 -5.23 4.10
C HIS A 256 -31.74 -6.41 3.63
N LYS A 257 -31.77 -7.51 4.41
CA LYS A 257 -32.68 -8.65 4.16
C LYS A 257 -34.18 -8.25 4.14
N ASP A 258 -34.52 -6.99 4.42
CA ASP A 258 -35.87 -6.42 4.40
C ASP A 258 -36.18 -5.52 3.18
N GLY A 259 -35.22 -5.31 2.27
CA GLY A 259 -35.45 -4.51 1.06
C GLY A 259 -35.38 -2.99 1.23
N SER A 260 -34.90 -2.46 2.36
CA SER A 260 -34.65 -1.03 2.53
C SER A 260 -33.26 -0.60 2.00
N TYR A 261 -33.19 0.60 1.39
CA TYR A 261 -31.97 1.20 0.85
C TYR A 261 -31.42 2.27 1.79
N ILE A 262 -30.15 2.18 2.18
CA ILE A 262 -29.41 3.28 2.80
C ILE A 262 -28.57 3.95 1.69
N LYS A 263 -28.75 5.26 1.50
CA LYS A 263 -27.74 6.08 0.79
C LYS A 263 -26.59 6.29 1.76
N ASN A 264 -25.43 5.71 1.48
CA ASN A 264 -24.22 5.82 2.31
C ASN A 264 -23.52 7.19 2.15
N ASP A 265 -24.29 8.28 2.06
CA ASP A 265 -23.78 9.65 1.94
C ASP A 265 -23.46 10.26 3.33
N GLU A 266 -23.53 9.48 4.42
CA GLU A 266 -23.32 9.95 5.80
C GLU A 266 -22.26 9.12 6.57
N LEU A 267 -21.05 9.00 6.03
CA LEU A 267 -19.84 8.63 6.77
C LEU A 267 -18.69 9.56 6.41
#